data_AF-A0A962SDP3-F1
#
_entry.id   AF-A0A962SDP3-F1
#
_cell.length_a   1.000
_cell.length_b   1.000
_cell.length_c   1.000
_cell.angle_alpha   90.00
_cell.angle_beta   90.00
_cell.angle_gamma   90.00
#
_symmetry.space_group_name_H-M   'P 1'
#
loop_
_entity.id
_entity.type
_entity.pdbx_description
1 polymer ?
#
loop_
_entity_poly.entity_id
_entity_poly.type
_entity_poly.pdbx_seq_one_letter_code
_entity_poly.pdbx_strand_id
1 'polypeptide(L)'
;MRNLTPDGMLLANDAQLFQPGARVTIEVQHHAQSWCIPAVVTHSNNDCIGVMFQQRQAELFRNLSGSMMHLARGGGRHFMLRRANRQRGA
;
A
#
# COMPACT_ATOMS: atom_id res chain seq x y z
N MET A 1 15.22 -1.91 -2.53
CA MET A 1 13.81 -1.73 -2.13
C MET A 1 13.17 -3.10 -1.99
N ARG A 2 12.93 -3.58 -0.75
CA ARG A 2 12.38 -4.92 -0.44
C ARG A 2 10.92 -4.89 0.01
N ASN A 3 10.25 -3.76 -0.17
CA ASN A 3 9.05 -3.44 0.60
C ASN A 3 7.75 -3.67 -0.18
N LEU A 4 7.79 -4.14 -1.43
CA LEU A 4 6.61 -4.41 -2.24
C LEU A 4 6.74 -5.79 -2.90
N THR A 5 5.70 -6.61 -2.78
CA THR A 5 5.56 -7.90 -3.46
C THR A 5 4.18 -7.95 -4.14
N PRO A 6 3.91 -8.93 -5.02
CA PRO A 6 2.57 -9.10 -5.59
C PRO A 6 1.47 -9.36 -4.56
N ASP A 7 1.83 -9.84 -3.37
CA ASP A 7 0.92 -10.29 -2.33
C ASP A 7 0.84 -9.28 -1.16
N GLY A 8 1.76 -8.33 -1.05
CA GLY A 8 1.74 -7.36 0.04
C GLY A 8 2.78 -6.25 -0.06
N MET A 9 2.80 -5.41 0.98
CA MET A 9 3.69 -4.26 1.04
C MET A 9 4.08 -3.95 2.50
N LEU A 10 5.24 -3.32 2.67
CA LEU A 10 5.71 -2.76 3.93
C LEU A 10 5.76 -1.23 3.77
N LEU A 11 5.02 -0.53 4.61
CA LEU A 11 4.87 0.91 4.59
C LEU A 11 5.57 1.52 5.80
N ALA A 12 6.13 2.71 5.66
CA ALA A 12 6.59 3.49 6.82
C ALA A 12 5.36 3.91 7.64
N ASN A 13 5.49 3.91 8.97
CA ASN A 13 4.41 4.32 9.84
C ASN A 13 4.55 5.81 10.22
N ASP A 14 3.83 6.70 9.54
CA ASP A 14 3.74 8.12 9.88
C ASP A 14 2.74 8.39 11.03
N ALA A 15 2.85 7.61 12.12
CA ALA A 15 2.07 7.72 13.36
C ALA A 15 0.60 7.23 13.33
N GLN A 16 0.22 6.36 12.38
CA GLN A 16 -1.10 5.74 12.38
C GLN A 16 -1.03 4.27 12.82
N LEU A 17 -1.41 4.00 14.06
CA LEU A 17 -1.53 2.62 14.56
C LEU A 17 -2.76 1.95 13.93
N PHE A 18 -2.51 0.95 13.09
CA PHE A 18 -3.53 0.00 12.65
C PHE A 18 -3.34 -1.32 13.40
N GLN A 19 -4.43 -1.88 13.90
CA GLN A 19 -4.36 -3.19 14.54
C GLN A 19 -4.12 -4.27 13.48
N PRO A 20 -3.26 -5.27 13.74
CA PRO A 20 -3.22 -6.48 12.92
C PRO A 20 -4.62 -7.08 12.74
N GLY A 21 -4.94 -7.49 11.51
CA GLY A 21 -6.28 -7.94 11.10
C GLY A 21 -7.22 -6.81 10.64
N ALA A 22 -6.86 -5.53 10.82
CA ALA A 22 -7.66 -4.42 10.33
C ALA A 22 -7.70 -4.41 8.80
N ARG A 23 -8.91 -4.21 8.25
CA ARG A 23 -9.12 -4.01 6.81
C ARG A 23 -8.84 -2.54 6.46
N VAL A 24 -7.97 -2.35 5.48
CA VAL A 24 -7.54 -1.03 5.02
C VAL A 24 -7.62 -0.96 3.50
N THR A 25 -7.66 0.25 2.97
CA THR A 25 -7.48 0.54 1.56
C THR A 25 -6.18 1.30 1.41
N ILE A 26 -5.28 0.79 0.58
CA ILE A 26 -4.02 1.44 0.26
C ILE A 26 -4.24 2.26 -1.00
N GLU A 27 -4.06 3.57 -0.90
CA GLU A 27 -4.01 4.46 -2.04
C GLU A 27 -2.56 4.58 -2.49
N VAL A 28 -2.29 4.15 -3.72
CA VAL A 28 -0.99 4.26 -4.36
C VAL A 28 -1.10 5.30 -5.46
N GLN A 29 -0.32 6.37 -5.37
CA GLN A 29 -0.21 7.38 -6.43
C GLN A 29 1.16 7.28 -7.09
N HIS A 30 1.16 7.11 -8.40
CA HIS A 30 2.37 7.10 -9.22
C HIS A 30 2.11 7.82 -10.54
N HIS A 31 2.84 8.92 -10.77
CA HIS A 31 2.59 9.86 -11.88
C HIS A 31 1.12 10.33 -11.90
N ALA A 32 0.38 10.05 -12.97
CA ALA A 32 -1.03 10.41 -13.15
C ALA A 32 -1.99 9.26 -12.80
N GLN A 33 -1.47 8.13 -12.29
CA GLN A 33 -2.27 6.96 -11.96
C GLN A 33 -2.43 6.83 -10.44
N SER A 34 -3.65 6.50 -10.04
CA SER A 34 -4.01 6.23 -8.65
C SER A 34 -4.67 4.86 -8.58
N TRP A 35 -4.21 4.01 -7.66
CA TRP A 35 -4.82 2.71 -7.37
C TRP A 35 -5.32 2.68 -5.94
N CYS A 36 -6.51 2.10 -5.74
CA CYS A 36 -7.09 1.84 -4.43
C CYS A 36 -7.13 0.33 -4.20
N ILE A 37 -6.28 -0.17 -3.31
CA ILE A 37 -6.05 -1.61 -3.11
C ILE A 37 -6.58 -2.03 -1.74
N PRO A 38 -7.60 -2.90 -1.68
CA PRO A 38 -8.02 -3.52 -0.44
C PRO A 38 -6.92 -4.42 0.15
N ALA A 39 -6.60 -4.21 1.41
CA ALA A 39 -5.56 -4.95 2.12
C ALA A 39 -5.94 -5.21 3.58
N VAL A 40 -5.20 -6.10 4.21
CA VAL A 40 -5.31 -6.42 5.63
C VAL A 40 -3.96 -6.17 6.27
N VAL A 41 -3.97 -5.50 7.41
CA VAL A 41 -2.75 -5.28 8.20
C VAL A 41 -2.29 -6.60 8.79
N THR A 42 -1.06 -7.02 8.50
CA THR A 42 -0.46 -8.24 9.06
C THR A 42 0.42 -7.94 10.26
N HIS A 43 1.04 -6.76 10.28
CA HIS A 43 1.90 -6.30 11.37
C HIS A 43 1.87 -4.77 11.41
N SER A 44 1.92 -4.18 12.60
CA SER A 44 2.06 -2.73 12.78
C SER A 44 2.90 -2.47 14.01
N ASN A 45 3.98 -1.70 13.85
CA ASN A 45 4.77 -1.16 14.96
C ASN A 45 5.00 0.34 14.73
N ASN A 46 5.83 0.99 15.56
CA ASN A 46 6.07 2.43 15.46
C ASN A 46 6.84 2.85 14.20
N ASP A 47 7.52 1.91 13.53
CA ASP A 47 8.38 2.20 12.39
C ASP A 47 7.70 1.84 11.06
N CYS A 48 6.91 0.77 11.05
CA CYS A 48 6.36 0.19 9.83
C CYS A 48 5.02 -0.51 10.01
N ILE A 49 4.29 -0.58 8.90
CA ILE A 49 3.02 -1.29 8.76
C ILE A 49 3.19 -2.31 7.63
N GLY A 50 3.09 -3.59 7.98
CA GLY A 50 2.98 -4.69 7.04
C GLY A 50 1.51 -4.87 6.63
N VAL A 51 1.27 -4.93 5.32
CA VAL A 51 -0.05 -5.16 4.75
C VAL A 51 -0.01 -6.28 3.72
N MET A 52 -1.04 -7.09 3.70
CA MET A 52 -1.26 -8.14 2.69
C MET A 52 -2.47 -7.76 1.85
N PHE A 53 -2.32 -7.79 0.53
CA PHE A 53 -3.40 -7.45 -0.38
C PHE A 53 -4.48 -8.55 -0.35
N GLN A 54 -5.74 -8.17 -0.45
CA GLN A 54 -6.84 -9.15 -0.51
C GLN A 54 -6.86 -9.93 -1.83
N GLN A 55 -6.29 -9.34 -2.88
CA GLN A 55 -6.12 -9.95 -4.18
C GLN A 55 -4.72 -9.65 -4.67
N ARG A 56 -4.09 -10.62 -5.35
CA ARG A 56 -2.74 -10.45 -5.91
C ARG A 56 -2.70 -9.28 -6.90
N GLN A 57 -1.82 -8.31 -6.64
CA GLN A 57 -1.69 -7.09 -7.44
C GLN A 57 -0.51 -7.19 -8.42
N ALA A 58 -0.56 -8.18 -9.32
CA ALA A 58 0.53 -8.43 -10.26
C ALA A 58 0.78 -7.25 -11.23
N GLU A 59 -0.28 -6.57 -11.66
CA GLU A 59 -0.19 -5.40 -12.55
C GLU A 59 0.46 -4.21 -11.85
N LEU A 60 0.01 -3.90 -10.62
CA LEU A 60 0.62 -2.86 -9.79
C LEU A 60 2.10 -3.17 -9.53
N PHE A 61 2.41 -4.41 -9.16
CA PHE A 61 3.79 -4.84 -8.97
C PHE A 61 4.60 -4.62 -10.24
N ARG A 62 4.10 -5.00 -11.42
CA ARG A 62 4.79 -4.77 -12.70
C ARG A 62 4.95 -3.28 -13.02
N ASN A 63 3.94 -2.44 -12.81
CA ASN A 63 4.02 -1.01 -13.10
C ASN A 63 5.00 -0.28 -12.19
N LEU A 64 4.99 -0.59 -10.89
CA LEU A 64 5.88 0.01 -9.89
C LEU A 64 7.30 -0.57 -9.98
N SER A 65 7.44 -1.85 -10.34
CA SER A 65 8.75 -2.49 -10.54
C SER A 65 9.40 -2.07 -11.84
N GLY A 66 8.62 -1.96 -12.92
CA GLY A 66 9.09 -1.51 -14.23
C GLY A 66 9.51 -0.05 -14.23
N SER A 67 8.85 0.79 -13.42
CA SER A 67 9.23 2.20 -13.26
C SER A 67 10.57 2.38 -12.53
N MET A 68 11.10 1.38 -11.83
CA MET A 68 12.45 1.45 -11.23
C MET A 68 13.58 1.56 -12.27
N MET A 69 13.35 1.18 -13.54
CA MET A 69 14.35 1.38 -14.59
C MET A 69 14.35 2.80 -15.19
N HIS A 70 13.31 3.61 -14.98
CA HIS A 70 13.23 4.99 -15.48
C HIS A 70 13.39 6.07 -14.38
N LEU A 71 13.25 5.72 -13.09
CA LEU A 71 13.16 6.68 -11.98
C LEU A 71 14.48 6.95 -11.23
N ALA A 72 15.61 7.09 -11.93
CA ALA A 72 16.73 7.86 -11.39
C ALA A 72 16.45 9.38 -11.41
N ARG A 73 15.31 9.82 -11.95
CA ARG A 73 14.90 11.24 -12.07
C ARG A 73 13.46 11.47 -11.55
N GLY A 74 13.32 11.68 -10.24
CA GLY A 74 12.35 12.66 -9.71
C GLY A 74 10.84 12.35 -9.68
N GLY A 75 10.37 11.11 -9.84
CA GLY A 75 8.95 10.77 -9.65
C GLY A 75 8.63 10.36 -8.20
N GLY A 76 8.00 11.24 -7.42
CA GLY A 76 7.55 10.91 -6.07
C GLY A 76 6.48 9.81 -6.10
N ARG A 77 6.71 8.69 -5.40
CA ARG A 77 5.68 7.70 -5.08
C ARG A 77 5.07 8.09 -3.75
N HIS A 78 3.76 8.28 -3.71
CA HIS A 78 3.04 8.58 -2.48
C HIS A 78 2.12 7.40 -2.15
N PHE A 79 2.25 6.88 -0.93
CA PHE A 79 1.47 5.77 -0.43
C PHE A 79 0.69 6.26 0.78
N MET A 80 -0.64 6.11 0.76
CA MET A 80 -1.49 6.50 1.88
C MET A 80 -2.36 5.30 2.30
N LEU A 81 -2.36 4.98 3.59
CA LEU A 81 -3.31 4.00 4.14
C LEU A 81 -4.57 4.72 4.59
N ARG A 82 -5.72 4.20 4.17
CA ARG A 82 -7.03 4.64 4.66
C ARG A 82 -7.73 3.46 5.31
N ARG A 83 -8.43 3.70 6.42
CA ARG A 83 -9.31 2.68 7.00
C ARG A 83 -10.40 2.36 5.98
N ALA A 84 -10.66 1.09 5.72
CA ALA A 84 -11.81 0.69 4.92
C ALA A 84 -13.06 1.08 5.73
N ASN A 85 -13.73 2.15 5.32
CA ASN A 85 -14.89 2.65 6.03
C ASN A 85 -15.97 1.56 5.95
N ARG A 86 -16.30 0.92 7.07
CA ARG A 86 -17.50 0.09 7.16
C ARG A 86 -18.66 1.01 6.84
N GLN A 87 -19.32 0.80 5.71
CA GLN A 87 -20.60 1.43 5.44
C GLN A 87 -21.49 1.19 6.67
N ARG A 88 -22.02 2.28 7.23
CA ARG A 88 -23.15 2.25 8.15
C ARG A 88 -24.26 1.48 7.43
N GLY A 89 -24.57 0.29 7.91
CA GLY A 89 -25.76 -0.46 7.53
C GLY A 89 -26.77 -0.32 8.65
N ALA A 90 -27.84 0.43 8.35
CA ALA A 90 -29.18 0.51 8.92
C ALA A 90 -29.42 0.00 10.35
#